data_AF-A0A1P9WSZ9-F1
#
_entry.id   AF-A0A1P9WSZ9-F1
#
_cell.length_a   1.000
_cell.length_b   1.000
_cell.length_c   1.000
_cell.angle_alpha   90.00
_cell.angle_beta   90.00
_cell.angle_gamma   90.00
#
_symmetry.space_group_name_H-M   'P 1'
#
loop_
_entity.id
_entity.type
_entity.pdbx_description
1 polymer ?
#
loop_
_entity_poly.entity_id
_entity_poly.type
_entity_poly.pdbx_seq_one_letter_code
_entity_poly.pdbx_strand_id
1 'polypeptide(L)'
;MRKIAYIIGIAVASFGFAACDNSLDKVFDEQTLIEFDQTVTTNPAVGRNYPLIAVPNNLTAATTLTTRLNLVGRQRGSELSVRVLPDPAATTAPATSYSISNGGTAVFAPQSSTALVTVTVSRTTSTTAPTANLVLVIDSTGTDWRPSQNFKRIGWTFRQ
;
A
#
# COMPACT_ATOMS: atom_id res chain seq x y z
N MET A 1 -28.57 -28.02 48.94
CA MET A 1 -28.09 -26.62 48.78
C MET A 1 -26.57 -26.49 48.72
N ARG A 2 -25.79 -27.09 49.63
CA ARG A 2 -24.30 -27.00 49.60
C ARG A 2 -23.67 -27.52 48.29
N LYS A 3 -24.16 -28.62 47.74
CA LYS A 3 -23.62 -29.21 46.48
C LYS A 3 -23.86 -28.34 45.23
N ILE A 4 -24.94 -27.56 45.20
CA ILE A 4 -25.27 -26.64 44.10
C ILE A 4 -24.37 -25.40 44.16
N ALA A 5 -24.12 -24.88 45.36
CA ALA A 5 -23.17 -23.78 45.56
C ALA A 5 -21.73 -24.16 45.12
N TYR A 6 -21.30 -25.41 45.34
CA TYR A 6 -20.00 -25.88 44.85
C TYR A 6 -19.92 -25.95 43.32
N ILE A 7 -20.98 -26.40 42.64
CA ILE A 7 -21.01 -26.49 41.18
C ILE A 7 -21.00 -25.08 40.54
N ILE A 8 -21.75 -24.13 41.12
CA ILE A 8 -21.75 -22.74 40.66
C ILE A 8 -20.39 -22.08 40.91
N GLY A 9 -19.75 -22.35 42.05
CA GLY A 9 -18.41 -21.84 42.36
C GLY A 9 -17.34 -22.35 41.39
N ILE A 10 -17.39 -23.64 41.01
CA ILE A 10 -16.47 -24.23 40.03
C ILE A 10 -16.72 -23.67 38.63
N ALA A 11 -17.99 -23.49 38.23
CA ALA A 11 -18.33 -22.92 36.93
C ALA A 11 -17.87 -21.46 36.79
N VAL A 12 -18.05 -20.63 37.83
CA VAL A 12 -17.59 -19.23 37.83
C VAL A 12 -16.06 -19.16 37.81
N ALA A 13 -15.37 -20.07 38.50
CA ALA A 13 -13.91 -20.15 38.47
C ALA A 13 -13.38 -20.53 37.06
N SER A 14 -14.01 -21.47 36.36
CA SER A 14 -13.59 -21.85 35.00
C SER A 14 -13.85 -20.77 33.95
N PHE A 15 -14.89 -19.94 34.11
CA PHE A 15 -15.07 -18.74 33.25
C PHE A 15 -14.06 -17.62 33.55
N GLY A 16 -13.59 -17.50 34.80
CA GLY A 16 -12.57 -16.51 35.19
C GLY A 16 -11.20 -16.75 34.56
N PHE A 17 -10.82 -18.00 34.31
CA PHE A 17 -9.54 -18.33 33.65
C PHE A 17 -9.58 -18.20 32.11
N ALA A 18 -10.77 -18.26 31.49
CA ALA A 18 -10.93 -18.05 30.04
C ALA A 18 -10.91 -16.56 29.64
N ALA A 19 -11.21 -15.65 30.58
CA ALA A 19 -11.21 -14.20 30.34
C ALA A 19 -9.80 -13.57 30.37
N CYS A 20 -8.77 -14.34 30.74
CA CYS A 20 -7.36 -13.95 30.69
C CYS A 20 -6.63 -14.72 29.59
N ASP A 21 -7.29 -14.91 28.46
CA ASP A 21 -6.59 -15.32 27.25
C ASP A 21 -5.87 -14.10 26.67
N ASN A 22 -4.57 -13.99 26.97
CA ASN A 22 -3.68 -13.02 26.35
C ASN A 22 -3.31 -13.42 24.90
N SER A 23 -4.09 -14.30 24.25
CA SER A 23 -4.04 -14.52 22.80
C SER A 23 -4.51 -13.28 22.00
N LEU A 24 -4.00 -12.10 22.34
CA LEU A 24 -4.05 -10.90 21.51
C LEU A 24 -3.22 -11.09 20.21
N ASP A 25 -2.40 -12.14 20.14
CA ASP A 25 -1.58 -12.45 18.96
C ASP A 25 -2.40 -12.94 17.75
N LYS A 26 -3.69 -13.30 17.92
CA LYS A 26 -4.51 -13.85 16.82
C LYS A 26 -5.16 -12.82 15.90
N VAL A 27 -4.91 -11.52 16.07
CA VAL A 27 -5.52 -10.52 15.18
C VAL A 27 -4.74 -10.35 13.87
N PHE A 28 -3.49 -10.82 13.80
CA PHE A 28 -2.64 -10.73 12.60
C PHE A 28 -1.81 -11.99 12.37
N ASP A 29 -2.46 -13.15 12.17
CA ASP A 29 -1.80 -14.39 11.73
C ASP A 29 -1.39 -14.35 10.23
N GLU A 30 -1.72 -13.27 9.53
CA GLU A 30 -1.41 -13.10 8.10
C GLU A 30 -0.08 -12.36 7.88
N GLN A 31 0.61 -12.75 6.82
CA GLN A 31 1.82 -12.08 6.35
C GLN A 31 1.55 -10.59 6.13
N THR A 32 2.45 -9.73 6.61
CA THR A 32 2.32 -8.26 6.48
C THR A 32 2.10 -7.87 5.02
N LEU A 33 1.09 -7.04 4.77
CA LEU A 33 0.77 -6.58 3.43
C LEU A 33 1.21 -5.13 3.22
N ILE A 34 1.64 -4.81 2.00
CA ILE A 34 1.89 -3.44 1.57
C ILE A 34 0.92 -3.07 0.46
N GLU A 35 0.35 -1.88 0.54
CA GLU A 35 -0.64 -1.38 -0.41
C GLU A 35 -0.47 0.12 -0.70
N PHE A 36 -0.89 0.55 -1.89
CA PHE A 36 -1.01 1.97 -2.19
C PHE A 36 -2.28 2.52 -1.58
N ASP A 37 -2.15 3.54 -0.74
CA ASP A 37 -3.26 4.14 -0.01
C ASP A 37 -4.38 4.68 -0.91
N GLN A 38 -4.01 5.35 -2.00
CA GLN A 38 -4.99 5.90 -2.94
C GLN A 38 -5.79 4.81 -3.66
N THR A 39 -5.29 3.58 -3.72
CA THR A 39 -5.99 2.47 -4.39
C THR A 39 -7.08 1.86 -3.51
N VAL A 40 -7.00 2.07 -2.21
CA VAL A 40 -8.04 1.71 -1.24
C VAL A 40 -9.22 2.68 -1.33
N THR A 41 -8.94 3.95 -1.62
CA THR A 41 -9.92 5.05 -1.59
C THR A 41 -10.42 5.49 -2.97
N THR A 42 -9.83 4.99 -4.05
CA THR A 42 -10.16 5.37 -5.43
C THR A 42 -10.63 4.16 -6.23
N ASN A 43 -11.77 4.29 -6.90
CA ASN A 43 -12.31 3.24 -7.75
C ASN A 43 -11.32 2.84 -8.87
N PRO A 44 -11.25 1.54 -9.21
CA PRO A 44 -10.50 1.09 -10.37
C PRO A 44 -11.02 1.72 -11.67
N ALA A 45 -10.09 1.97 -12.60
CA ALA A 45 -10.46 2.38 -13.95
C ALA A 45 -11.15 1.24 -14.70
N VAL A 46 -12.00 1.56 -15.69
CA VAL A 46 -12.74 0.57 -16.49
C VAL A 46 -11.78 -0.46 -17.09
N GLY A 47 -12.07 -1.75 -16.86
CA GLY A 47 -11.26 -2.86 -17.35
C GLY A 47 -9.94 -3.08 -16.59
N ARG A 48 -9.73 -2.42 -15.45
CA ARG A 48 -8.53 -2.55 -14.60
C ARG A 48 -8.92 -2.87 -13.17
N ASN A 49 -7.98 -3.42 -12.41
CA ASN A 49 -8.12 -3.64 -10.96
C ASN A 49 -7.34 -2.59 -10.12
N TYR A 50 -7.01 -1.46 -10.73
CA TYR A 50 -6.35 -0.33 -10.07
C TYR A 50 -6.86 1.00 -10.64
N PRO A 51 -6.76 2.09 -9.88
CA PRO A 51 -7.11 3.41 -10.38
C PRO A 51 -6.10 3.91 -11.42
N LEU A 52 -6.60 4.64 -12.41
CA LEU A 52 -5.79 5.40 -13.37
C LEU A 52 -6.15 6.87 -13.26
N ILE A 53 -5.33 7.64 -12.55
CA ILE A 53 -5.64 9.01 -12.14
C ILE A 53 -5.12 9.98 -13.20
N ALA A 54 -5.96 10.89 -13.68
CA ALA A 54 -5.54 11.93 -14.61
C ALA A 54 -4.65 12.96 -13.89
N VAL A 55 -3.48 13.21 -14.44
CA VAL A 55 -2.51 14.19 -13.92
C VAL A 55 -2.38 15.32 -14.93
N PRO A 56 -2.75 16.56 -14.55
CA PRO A 56 -2.43 17.72 -15.38
C PRO A 56 -0.91 17.95 -15.32
N ASN A 57 -0.26 17.89 -16.47
CA ASN A 57 1.10 18.38 -16.66
C ASN A 57 1.13 19.54 -17.64
N ASN A 58 2.04 20.49 -17.41
CA ASN A 58 2.06 21.78 -18.09
C ASN A 58 3.17 21.82 -19.14
N LEU A 59 3.13 22.81 -20.04
CA LEU A 59 4.19 23.04 -21.02
C LEU A 59 5.50 23.55 -20.41
N THR A 60 5.39 24.20 -19.25
CA THR A 60 6.46 25.02 -18.65
C THR A 60 7.10 24.37 -17.41
N ALA A 61 6.42 23.43 -16.77
CA ALA A 61 6.87 22.81 -15.52
C ALA A 61 6.49 21.34 -15.45
N ALA A 62 7.36 20.56 -14.80
CA ALA A 62 7.07 19.20 -14.39
C ALA A 62 6.04 19.19 -13.25
N THR A 63 5.32 18.08 -13.11
CA THR A 63 4.35 17.86 -12.05
C THR A 63 4.89 16.83 -11.08
N THR A 64 4.96 17.17 -9.79
CA THR A 64 5.32 16.22 -8.73
C THR A 64 4.08 15.62 -8.12
N LEU A 65 4.08 14.30 -8.00
CA LEU A 65 3.04 13.46 -7.43
C LEU A 65 3.61 12.75 -6.21
N THR A 66 2.88 12.76 -5.10
CA THR A 66 3.24 12.00 -3.91
C THR A 66 2.15 10.99 -3.66
N THR A 67 2.53 9.72 -3.53
CA THR A 67 1.63 8.65 -3.12
C THR A 67 2.15 7.99 -1.85
N ARG A 68 1.23 7.42 -1.06
CA ARG A 68 1.53 6.78 0.22
C ARG A 68 1.39 5.28 0.08
N LEU A 69 2.34 4.55 0.66
CA LEU A 69 2.20 3.14 0.95
C LEU A 69 1.74 2.94 2.39
N ASN A 70 0.84 1.98 2.60
CA ASN A 70 0.41 1.53 3.91
C ASN A 70 1.03 0.16 4.21
N LEU A 71 1.46 -0.01 5.44
CA LEU A 71 1.81 -1.30 6.02
C LEU A 71 0.60 -1.81 6.79
N VAL A 72 -0.02 -2.87 6.27
CA VAL A 72 -1.16 -3.55 6.89
C VAL A 72 -0.61 -4.76 7.65
N GLY A 73 -0.58 -4.62 8.97
CA GLY A 73 -0.02 -5.60 9.89
C GLY A 73 0.84 -4.94 10.97
N ARG A 74 1.65 -5.76 11.66
CA ARG A 74 2.48 -5.30 12.76
C ARG A 74 3.55 -4.31 12.30
N GLN A 75 3.68 -3.17 12.98
CA GLN A 75 4.79 -2.23 12.74
C GLN A 75 6.15 -2.87 13.06
N ARG A 76 7.21 -2.39 12.40
CA ARG A 76 8.57 -2.92 12.57
C ARG A 76 9.37 -2.06 13.55
N GLY A 77 10.20 -2.70 14.37
CA GLY A 77 11.13 -1.98 15.26
C GLY A 77 12.33 -1.37 14.55
N SER A 78 12.54 -1.74 13.28
CA SER A 78 13.58 -1.22 12.39
C SER A 78 12.95 -0.67 11.12
N GLU A 79 13.75 0.03 10.31
CA GLU A 79 13.31 0.45 8.99
C GLU A 79 12.92 -0.74 8.12
N LEU A 80 11.89 -0.54 7.29
CA LEU A 80 11.49 -1.47 6.25
C LEU A 80 11.54 -0.75 4.89
N SER A 81 12.36 -1.27 3.98
CA SER A 81 12.44 -0.78 2.60
C SER A 81 11.52 -1.60 1.70
N VAL A 82 10.68 -0.91 0.95
CA VAL A 82 9.76 -1.49 -0.04
C VAL A 82 10.03 -0.86 -1.39
N ARG A 83 10.27 -1.69 -2.40
CA ARG A 83 10.48 -1.23 -3.76
C ARG A 83 9.17 -1.16 -4.52
N VAL A 84 8.98 -0.08 -5.27
CA VAL A 84 7.97 0.07 -6.30
C VAL A 84 8.65 0.28 -7.65
N LEU A 85 8.06 -0.27 -8.69
CA LEU A 85 8.62 -0.24 -10.05
C LEU A 85 7.52 0.01 -11.07
N PRO A 86 7.85 0.59 -12.24
CA PRO A 86 6.92 0.65 -13.36
C PRO A 86 6.49 -0.77 -13.76
N ASP A 87 5.18 -1.01 -13.83
CA ASP A 87 4.64 -2.27 -14.33
C ASP A 87 4.90 -2.34 -15.85
N PRO A 88 5.72 -3.29 -16.33
CA PRO A 88 6.10 -3.37 -17.74
C PRO A 88 4.93 -3.74 -18.65
N ALA A 89 3.87 -4.36 -18.12
CA ALA A 89 2.70 -4.75 -18.92
C ALA A 89 1.65 -3.62 -19.02
N ALA A 90 1.70 -2.62 -18.14
CA ALA A 90 0.66 -1.60 -18.02
C ALA A 90 1.16 -0.16 -18.24
N THR A 91 2.46 0.07 -18.10
CA THR A 91 3.10 1.37 -18.36
C THR A 91 3.33 1.55 -19.85
N THR A 92 2.75 2.62 -20.41
CA THR A 92 2.96 3.04 -21.80
C THR A 92 3.82 4.29 -21.90
N ALA A 93 4.06 4.97 -20.78
CA ALA A 93 4.93 6.13 -20.71
C ALA A 93 6.42 5.74 -20.90
N PRO A 94 7.18 6.35 -21.84
CA PRO A 94 8.63 6.27 -21.90
C PRO A 94 9.31 6.64 -20.58
N ALA A 95 10.41 5.96 -20.26
CA ALA A 95 11.19 6.20 -19.05
C ALA A 95 11.78 7.62 -18.96
N THR A 96 11.86 8.37 -20.08
CA THR A 96 12.31 9.76 -20.10
C THR A 96 11.22 10.77 -19.68
N SER A 97 9.95 10.34 -19.59
CA SER A 97 8.85 11.23 -19.26
C SER A 97 8.54 11.29 -17.76
N TYR A 98 9.25 10.53 -16.93
CA TYR A 98 9.06 10.52 -15.48
C TYR A 98 10.34 10.14 -14.75
N SER A 99 10.38 10.47 -13.46
CA SER A 99 11.39 9.98 -12.52
C SER A 99 10.73 9.57 -11.22
N ILE A 100 11.19 8.49 -10.60
CA ILE A 100 10.73 8.04 -9.29
C ILE A 100 11.85 8.32 -8.28
N SER A 101 11.53 9.04 -7.21
CA SER A 101 12.51 9.37 -6.17
C SER A 101 13.11 8.11 -5.56
N ASN A 102 14.38 8.18 -5.16
CA ASN A 102 15.07 7.07 -4.48
C ASN A 102 15.02 5.73 -5.25
N GLY A 103 14.98 5.79 -6.59
CA GLY A 103 14.89 4.60 -7.45
C GLY A 103 13.62 3.76 -7.23
N GLY A 104 12.56 4.36 -6.67
CA GLY A 104 11.33 3.66 -6.31
C GLY A 104 11.36 2.97 -4.94
N THR A 105 12.36 3.24 -4.10
CA THR A 105 12.40 2.66 -2.75
C THR A 105 11.67 3.57 -1.76
N ALA A 106 10.55 3.10 -1.24
CA ALA A 106 9.83 3.67 -0.11
C ALA A 106 10.40 3.12 1.20
N VAL A 107 10.65 4.00 2.18
CA VAL A 107 11.19 3.60 3.48
C VAL A 107 10.14 3.85 4.56
N PHE A 108 9.71 2.78 5.22
CA PHE A 108 8.94 2.85 6.45
C PHE A 108 9.92 3.04 7.60
N ALA A 109 9.80 4.15 8.32
CA ALA A 109 10.57 4.39 9.54
C ALA A 109 10.22 3.37 10.64
N PRO A 110 11.08 3.18 11.65
CA PRO A 110 10.75 2.36 12.82
C PRO A 110 9.42 2.80 13.44
N GLN A 111 8.58 1.82 13.77
CA GLN A 111 7.24 2.01 14.34
C GLN A 111 6.29 2.85 13.44
N SER A 112 6.55 2.91 12.13
CA SER A 112 5.64 3.53 11.16
C SER A 112 4.81 2.50 10.42
N SER A 113 3.57 2.86 10.09
CA SER A 113 2.70 2.13 9.18
C SER A 113 2.60 2.78 7.80
N THR A 114 3.39 3.83 7.53
CA THR A 114 3.32 4.59 6.29
C THR A 114 4.70 4.93 5.74
N ALA A 115 4.78 4.99 4.42
CA ALA A 115 5.93 5.47 3.67
C ALA A 115 5.46 6.24 2.44
N LEU A 116 6.29 7.14 1.92
CA LEU A 116 5.96 7.94 0.74
C LEU A 116 6.79 7.49 -0.47
N VAL A 117 6.17 7.60 -1.64
CA VAL A 117 6.82 7.52 -2.95
C VAL A 117 6.52 8.81 -3.69
N THR A 118 7.56 9.47 -4.18
CA THR A 118 7.44 10.67 -5.01
C THR A 118 7.75 10.33 -6.46
N VAL A 119 6.88 10.76 -7.36
CA VAL A 119 7.03 10.64 -8.80
C VAL A 119 7.01 12.05 -9.39
N THR A 120 7.98 12.36 -10.23
CA THR A 120 7.96 13.58 -11.04
C THR A 120 7.64 13.19 -12.47
N VAL A 121 6.58 13.77 -13.02
CA VAL A 121 6.20 13.64 -14.42
C VAL A 121 6.70 14.86 -15.17
N SER A 122 7.38 14.65 -16.29
CA SER A 122 7.92 15.72 -17.12
C SER A 122 6.82 16.65 -17.65
N ARG A 123 7.22 17.89 -17.97
CA ARG A 123 6.37 18.82 -18.72
C ARG A 123 5.90 18.19 -20.04
N THR A 124 4.69 18.50 -20.48
CA THR A 124 4.20 18.07 -21.80
C THR A 124 4.87 18.88 -22.90
N THR A 125 5.04 18.30 -24.08
CA THR A 125 5.56 18.99 -25.27
C THR A 125 4.52 19.90 -25.94
N SER A 126 3.23 19.56 -25.82
CA SER A 126 2.09 20.30 -26.38
C SER A 126 0.83 20.16 -25.50
N THR A 127 -0.12 21.08 -25.61
CA THR A 127 -1.47 20.93 -25.01
C THR A 127 -2.30 19.84 -25.70
N THR A 128 -1.93 19.46 -26.92
CA THR A 128 -2.57 18.42 -27.74
C THR A 128 -1.75 17.13 -27.82
N ALA A 129 -0.67 17.04 -27.06
CA ALA A 129 0.20 15.86 -27.08
C ALA A 129 -0.56 14.60 -26.62
N PRO A 130 -0.21 13.42 -27.14
CA PRO A 130 -0.87 12.18 -26.78
C PRO A 130 -0.72 11.89 -25.28
N THR A 131 -1.69 11.18 -24.70
CA THR A 131 -1.60 10.72 -23.33
C THR A 131 -0.91 9.37 -23.24
N ALA A 132 -0.14 9.18 -22.18
CA ALA A 132 0.47 7.93 -21.81
C ALA A 132 0.24 7.62 -20.33
N ASN A 133 0.41 6.36 -19.96
CA ASN A 133 0.16 5.88 -18.61
C ASN A 133 1.47 5.46 -17.95
N LEU A 134 1.69 5.95 -16.73
CA LEU A 134 2.66 5.37 -15.80
C LEU A 134 1.89 4.54 -14.78
N VAL A 135 2.20 3.26 -14.67
CA VAL A 135 1.61 2.39 -13.66
C VAL A 135 2.71 1.87 -12.77
N LEU A 136 2.64 2.16 -11.48
CA LEU A 136 3.55 1.58 -10.50
C LEU A 136 2.94 0.31 -9.91
N VAL A 137 3.79 -0.67 -9.68
CA VAL A 137 3.48 -1.91 -8.96
C VAL A 137 4.47 -2.08 -7.81
N ILE A 138 3.96 -2.55 -6.68
CA ILE A 138 4.80 -2.92 -5.53
C ILE A 138 5.54 -4.22 -5.89
N ASP A 139 6.85 -4.24 -5.65
CA ASP A 139 7.70 -5.41 -5.87
C ASP A 139 7.19 -6.61 -5.05
N SER A 140 7.33 -7.82 -5.58
CA SER A 140 6.87 -9.05 -4.93
C SER A 140 8.00 -9.90 -4.35
N THR A 141 9.25 -9.42 -4.43
CA THR A 141 10.43 -10.13 -3.93
C THR A 141 10.67 -9.98 -2.43
N GLY A 142 9.82 -9.22 -1.73
CA GLY A 142 9.88 -9.11 -0.27
C GLY A 142 9.65 -10.46 0.41
N THR A 143 10.51 -10.83 1.36
CA THR A 143 10.34 -12.06 2.16
C THR A 143 9.40 -11.83 3.33
N ASP A 144 9.47 -10.65 3.94
CA ASP A 144 8.84 -10.35 5.23
C ASP A 144 7.51 -9.59 5.09
N TRP A 145 7.12 -9.32 3.84
CA TRP A 145 5.89 -8.63 3.46
C TRP A 145 5.47 -9.07 2.06
N ARG A 146 4.21 -8.88 1.71
CA ARG A 146 3.69 -9.11 0.36
C ARG A 146 2.88 -7.92 -0.15
N PRO A 147 2.88 -7.65 -1.46
CA PRO A 147 1.91 -6.72 -2.03
C PRO A 147 0.48 -7.21 -1.79
N SER A 148 -0.40 -6.31 -1.35
CA SER A 148 -1.84 -6.59 -1.30
C SER A 148 -2.38 -6.90 -2.69
N GLN A 149 -3.11 -8.00 -2.85
CA GLN A 149 -3.50 -8.50 -4.17
C GLN A 149 -4.31 -7.48 -4.98
N ASN A 150 -5.17 -6.71 -4.30
CA ASN A 150 -6.07 -5.75 -4.93
C ASN A 150 -5.49 -4.33 -4.98
N PHE A 151 -4.50 -4.01 -4.13
CA PHE A 151 -4.06 -2.64 -3.89
C PHE A 151 -2.56 -2.42 -4.17
N LYS A 152 -1.94 -3.37 -4.91
CA LYS A 152 -0.52 -3.33 -5.28
C LYS A 152 -0.18 -2.46 -6.47
N ARG A 153 -1.17 -1.87 -7.15
CA ARG A 153 -0.96 -1.07 -8.38
C ARG A 153 -1.65 0.26 -8.30
N ILE A 154 -0.99 1.31 -8.74
CA ILE A 154 -1.55 2.63 -8.94
C ILE A 154 -1.09 3.18 -10.29
N GLY A 155 -1.97 3.86 -11.01
CA GLY A 155 -1.66 4.45 -12.31
C GLY A 155 -1.94 5.94 -12.36
N TRP A 156 -1.15 6.63 -13.19
CA TRP A 156 -1.41 8.00 -13.63
C TRP A 156 -1.42 8.09 -15.15
N THR A 157 -2.29 8.94 -15.69
CA THR A 157 -2.32 9.28 -17.11
C THR A 157 -2.00 10.76 -17.29
N PHE A 158 -1.09 11.07 -18.21
CA PHE A 158 -0.59 12.43 -18.46
C PHE A 158 -0.16 12.59 -19.92
N ARG A 159 0.00 13.83 -20.39
CA ARG A 159 0.41 14.12 -21.79
C ARG A 159 1.93 14.06 -21.97
N GLN A 160 2.39 13.74 -23.18
CA GLN A 160 3.81 13.68 -23.53
C GLN A 160 4.11 14.49 -24.77
#